data_AF-A0A925GXU3-F1
#
_entry.id   AF-A0A925GXU3-F1
#
_cell.length_a   1.000
_cell.length_b   1.000
_cell.length_c   1.000
_cell.angle_alpha   90.00
_cell.angle_beta   90.00
_cell.angle_gamma   90.00
#
_symmetry.space_group_name_H-M   'P 1'
#
loop_
_entity.id
_entity.type
_entity.pdbx_description
1 polymer ?
#
loop_
_entity_poly.entity_id
_entity_poly.type
_entity_poly.pdbx_seq_one_letter_code
_entity_poly.pdbx_strand_id
1 'polypeptide(L)'
;MLHIRVLEGDGAIHPAGTRSTRGLVVEISDETGKPVDGAAVSFRLPEEGPGGTFVHGMRTEILITGPDGRAGVKELTAGRISGPFQVRVTAVRDSVRAGTVVDQYISEGAVAGARAGKSLIAGKNGSSSKKWILWLAIGAGAAAAGVLAGSMGGGSSSAPTAAPVPVAPPPTIGVPTITVGGPR
;
A
#
# COMPACT_ATOMS: atom_id res chain seq x y z
N MET A 1 18.23 18.38 -22.36
CA MET A 1 17.67 17.05 -21.98
C MET A 1 16.72 17.22 -20.78
N LEU A 2 15.82 16.27 -20.47
CA LEU A 2 14.99 16.32 -19.26
C LEU A 2 15.51 15.33 -18.21
N HIS A 3 15.46 15.73 -16.94
CA HIS A 3 15.77 14.92 -15.78
C HIS A 3 14.55 14.81 -14.87
N ILE A 4 14.28 13.60 -14.39
CA ILE A 4 13.20 13.31 -13.45
C ILE A 4 13.83 12.91 -12.12
N ARG A 5 13.51 13.63 -11.05
CA ARG A 5 13.90 13.29 -9.69
C ARG A 5 12.68 12.91 -8.89
N VAL A 6 12.71 11.75 -8.24
CA VAL A 6 11.64 11.32 -7.34
C VAL A 6 11.87 11.99 -5.99
N LEU A 7 10.91 12.78 -5.53
CA LEU A 7 10.96 13.48 -4.24
C LEU A 7 10.24 12.70 -3.14
N GLU A 8 9.16 12.00 -3.49
CA GLU A 8 8.33 11.25 -2.55
C GLU A 8 7.71 10.03 -3.24
N GLY A 9 7.45 8.97 -2.49
CA GLY A 9 6.66 7.82 -2.97
C GLY A 9 7.48 6.64 -3.48
N ASP A 10 8.80 6.75 -3.53
CA ASP A 10 9.68 5.60 -3.76
C ASP A 10 9.69 4.67 -2.54
N GLY A 11 9.53 3.38 -2.78
CA GLY A 11 9.37 2.37 -1.73
C GLY A 11 8.08 2.52 -0.92
N ALA A 12 7.07 3.25 -1.41
CA ALA A 12 5.82 3.41 -0.69
C ALA A 12 5.08 2.08 -0.51
N ILE A 13 4.45 1.90 0.65
CA ILE A 13 3.67 0.72 1.01
C ILE A 13 2.21 1.10 1.17
N HIS A 14 1.32 0.37 0.51
CA HIS A 14 -0.12 0.58 0.52
C HIS A 14 -0.84 -0.70 0.99
N PRO A 15 -1.71 -0.64 2.00
CA PRO A 15 -2.50 -1.80 2.40
C PRO A 15 -3.50 -2.21 1.31
N ALA A 16 -3.58 -3.51 1.01
CA ALA A 16 -4.47 -4.02 -0.03
C ALA A 16 -5.93 -3.60 0.19
N GLY A 17 -6.59 -3.13 -0.86
CA GLY A 17 -7.99 -2.71 -0.86
C GLY A 17 -8.27 -1.40 -0.12
N THR A 18 -7.24 -0.60 0.18
CA THR A 18 -7.40 0.69 0.88
C THR A 18 -7.06 1.88 -0.01
N ARG A 19 -7.66 3.04 0.31
CA ARG A 19 -7.22 4.32 -0.22
C ARG A 19 -6.04 4.81 0.62
N SER A 20 -4.88 4.95 -0.01
CA SER A 20 -3.66 5.44 0.60
C SER A 20 -3.43 6.90 0.22
N THR A 21 -3.05 7.71 1.20
CA THR A 21 -2.63 9.12 1.01
C THR A 21 -1.10 9.24 0.87
N ARG A 22 -0.39 8.12 0.72
CA ARG A 22 1.03 8.12 0.37
C ARG A 22 1.13 8.37 -1.13
N GLY A 23 1.37 9.62 -1.48
CA GLY A 23 1.46 10.06 -2.85
C GLY A 23 2.80 9.71 -3.50
N LEU A 24 2.93 10.13 -4.76
CA LEU A 24 4.18 10.13 -5.52
C LEU A 24 4.39 11.54 -6.05
N VAL A 25 5.54 12.12 -5.74
CA VAL A 25 5.93 13.46 -6.20
C VAL A 25 7.26 13.37 -6.93
N VAL A 26 7.32 13.97 -8.11
CA VAL A 26 8.54 14.11 -8.91
C VAL A 26 8.82 15.56 -9.24
N GLU A 27 10.10 15.88 -9.41
CA GLU A 27 10.58 17.16 -9.91
C GLU A 27 11.21 16.96 -11.29
N ILE A 28 10.79 17.79 -12.23
CA ILE A 28 11.29 17.81 -13.60
C ILE A 28 12.26 18.98 -13.72
N SER A 29 13.49 18.67 -14.10
CA SER A 29 14.56 19.65 -14.32
C SER A 29 15.15 19.51 -15.73
N ASP A 30 15.73 20.59 -16.22
CA ASP A 30 16.54 20.58 -17.44
C ASP A 30 17.98 20.14 -17.13
N GLU A 31 18.82 20.09 -18.17
CA GLU A 31 20.23 19.70 -18.04
C GLU A 31 21.08 20.63 -17.16
N THR A 32 20.62 21.86 -16.92
CA THR A 32 21.27 22.82 -16.01
C THR A 32 20.81 22.66 -14.57
N GLY A 33 19.86 21.75 -14.32
CA GLY A 33 19.24 21.52 -13.02
C GLY A 33 18.12 22.51 -12.67
N LYS A 34 17.69 23.35 -13.63
CA LYS A 34 16.61 24.31 -13.41
C LYS A 34 15.24 23.61 -13.50
N PRO A 35 14.28 23.93 -12.61
CA PRO A 35 12.93 23.37 -12.71
C PRO A 35 12.23 23.76 -14.01
N VAL A 36 11.46 22.82 -14.55
CA VAL A 36 10.82 22.91 -15.86
C VAL A 36 9.31 23.11 -15.66
N ASP A 37 8.83 24.32 -15.92
CA ASP A 37 7.39 24.65 -15.93
C ASP A 37 6.69 24.14 -17.20
N GLY A 38 5.43 23.72 -17.11
CA GLY A 38 4.64 23.30 -18.27
C GLY A 38 5.01 21.94 -18.88
N ALA A 39 5.79 21.10 -18.19
CA ALA A 39 6.05 19.73 -18.64
C ALA A 39 4.87 18.83 -18.33
N ALA A 40 4.45 18.01 -19.30
CA ALA A 40 3.43 16.99 -19.11
C ALA A 40 4.05 15.73 -18.49
N VAL A 41 3.61 15.39 -17.29
CA VAL A 41 4.08 14.23 -16.52
C VAL A 41 2.96 13.20 -16.43
N SER A 42 3.19 12.03 -17.00
CA SER A 42 2.30 10.87 -16.93
C SER A 42 2.78 9.88 -15.87
N PHE A 43 1.90 9.55 -14.94
CA PHE A 43 2.07 8.47 -13.97
C PHE A 43 1.20 7.30 -14.43
N ARG A 44 1.80 6.13 -14.64
CA ARG A 44 1.08 4.93 -15.10
C ARG A 44 1.35 3.74 -14.19
N LEU A 45 0.27 3.18 -13.65
CA LEU A 45 0.28 1.94 -12.88
C LEU A 45 0.25 0.73 -13.83
N PRO A 46 0.69 -0.47 -13.36
CA PRO A 46 0.56 -1.70 -14.14
C PRO A 46 -0.91 -1.97 -14.53
N GLU A 47 -1.15 -2.62 -15.66
CA GLU A 47 -2.50 -3.04 -16.10
C GLU A 47 -2.99 -4.31 -15.38
N GLU A 48 -2.06 -5.13 -14.92
CA GLU A 48 -2.31 -6.42 -14.28
C GLU A 48 -1.38 -6.62 -13.07
N GLY A 49 -1.78 -7.51 -12.17
CA GLY A 49 -1.02 -7.82 -10.96
C GLY A 49 -1.18 -6.78 -9.83
N PRO A 50 -0.20 -6.69 -8.91
CA PRO A 50 -0.20 -5.69 -7.86
C PRO A 50 -0.19 -4.27 -8.46
N GLY A 51 -0.97 -3.37 -7.86
CA GLY A 51 -1.18 -2.01 -8.35
C GLY A 51 -2.52 -1.45 -7.89
N GLY A 52 -3.06 -0.46 -8.59
CA GLY A 52 -4.27 0.20 -8.14
C GLY A 52 -4.81 1.18 -9.15
N THR A 53 -5.52 2.18 -8.64
CA THR A 53 -6.06 3.30 -9.42
C THR A 53 -5.81 4.62 -8.72
N PHE A 54 -5.64 5.69 -9.50
CA PHE A 54 -5.58 7.06 -8.98
C PHE A 54 -6.99 7.59 -8.65
N VAL A 55 -7.10 8.85 -8.23
CA VAL A 55 -8.32 9.49 -7.70
C VAL A 55 -9.53 9.33 -8.65
N HIS A 56 -9.31 9.36 -9.96
CA HIS A 56 -10.35 9.26 -10.98
C HIS A 56 -10.72 7.81 -11.36
N GLY A 57 -10.20 6.81 -10.63
CA GLY A 57 -10.38 5.40 -10.97
C GLY A 57 -9.55 4.93 -12.17
N MET A 58 -8.76 5.83 -12.76
CA MET A 58 -7.87 5.55 -13.88
C MET A 58 -6.53 4.98 -13.39
N ARG A 59 -5.87 4.16 -14.20
CA ARG A 59 -4.50 3.68 -13.95
C ARG A 59 -3.42 4.65 -14.44
N THR A 60 -3.83 5.66 -15.20
CA THR A 60 -2.95 6.70 -15.72
C THR A 60 -3.46 8.06 -15.28
N GLU A 61 -2.57 8.87 -14.73
CA GLU A 61 -2.83 10.27 -14.37
C GLU A 61 -1.82 11.15 -15.12
N ILE A 62 -2.26 12.28 -15.68
CA ILE A 62 -1.39 13.23 -16.38
C ILE A 62 -1.51 14.59 -15.70
N LEU A 63 -0.37 15.14 -15.30
CA LEU A 63 -0.27 16.43 -14.63
C LEU A 63 0.67 17.35 -15.42
N ILE A 64 0.45 18.66 -15.31
CA ILE A 64 1.35 19.68 -15.84
C ILE A 64 2.15 20.25 -14.67
N THR A 65 3.47 20.31 -14.81
CA THR A 65 4.34 20.93 -13.80
C THR A 65 4.11 22.43 -13.73
N GLY A 66 4.22 22.99 -12.52
CA GLY A 66 4.23 24.45 -12.31
C GLY A 66 5.65 25.04 -12.32
N PRO A 67 5.82 26.30 -11.89
CA PRO A 67 7.10 27.01 -11.85
C PRO A 67 8.20 26.33 -11.00
N ASP A 68 7.80 25.50 -10.04
CA ASP A 68 8.68 24.68 -9.21
C ASP A 68 9.11 23.37 -9.88
N GLY A 69 8.60 23.08 -11.07
CA GLY A 69 8.90 21.87 -11.84
C GLY A 69 8.30 20.60 -11.24
N ARG A 70 7.35 20.71 -10.30
CA ARG A 70 6.83 19.55 -9.57
C ARG A 70 5.53 19.04 -10.15
N ALA A 71 5.40 17.72 -10.18
CA ALA A 71 4.16 17.02 -10.48
C ALA A 71 3.99 15.88 -9.47
N GLY A 72 2.79 15.71 -8.94
CA GLY A 72 2.55 14.64 -7.99
C GLY A 72 1.09 14.25 -7.82
N VAL A 73 0.90 12.96 -7.56
CA VAL A 73 -0.37 12.34 -7.23
C VAL A 73 -0.44 12.14 -5.72
N LYS A 74 -1.52 12.60 -5.07
CA LYS A 74 -1.64 12.60 -3.60
C LYS A 74 -2.30 11.34 -3.04
N GLU A 75 -3.07 10.64 -3.86
CA GLU A 75 -3.84 9.49 -3.42
C GLU A 75 -3.76 8.35 -4.45
N LEU A 76 -3.69 7.14 -3.92
CA LEU A 76 -3.71 5.88 -4.66
C LEU A 76 -4.68 4.93 -3.98
N THR A 77 -5.63 4.37 -4.74
CA THR A 77 -6.47 3.27 -4.28
C THR A 77 -5.81 1.96 -4.62
N ALA A 78 -5.27 1.28 -3.62
CA ALA A 78 -4.58 0.01 -3.80
C ALA A 78 -5.56 -1.12 -4.11
N GLY A 79 -5.20 -1.97 -5.07
CA GLY A 79 -5.90 -3.19 -5.40
C GLY A 79 -5.81 -4.23 -4.27
N ARG A 80 -6.39 -5.42 -4.52
CA ARG A 80 -6.43 -6.52 -3.54
C ARG A 80 -5.26 -7.50 -3.65
N ILE A 81 -4.46 -7.40 -4.71
CA ILE A 81 -3.33 -8.28 -4.97
C ILE A 81 -2.10 -7.68 -4.28
N SER A 82 -1.56 -8.38 -3.28
CA SER A 82 -0.32 -7.99 -2.61
C SER A 82 0.91 -8.27 -3.47
N GLY A 83 1.97 -7.51 -3.24
CA GLY A 83 3.24 -7.65 -3.94
C GLY A 83 3.84 -6.33 -4.42
N PRO A 84 5.05 -6.39 -4.99
CA PRO A 84 5.70 -5.22 -5.56
C PRO A 84 5.02 -4.79 -6.86
N PHE A 85 5.01 -3.50 -7.12
CA PHE A 85 4.57 -2.92 -8.38
C PHE A 85 5.39 -1.70 -8.73
N GLN A 86 5.39 -1.36 -10.02
CA GLN A 86 6.18 -0.27 -10.57
C GLN A 86 5.29 0.79 -11.18
N VAL A 87 5.45 2.03 -10.72
CA VAL A 87 4.82 3.19 -11.33
C VAL A 87 5.75 3.75 -12.40
N ARG A 88 5.32 3.72 -13.66
CA ARG A 88 6.08 4.31 -14.76
C ARG A 88 5.77 5.80 -14.83
N VAL A 89 6.81 6.62 -14.74
CA VAL A 89 6.72 8.07 -14.83
C VAL A 89 7.35 8.52 -16.14
N THR A 90 6.63 9.29 -16.95
CA THR A 90 7.14 9.84 -18.21
C THR A 90 6.89 11.33 -18.24
N ALA A 91 7.94 12.13 -18.45
CA ALA A 91 7.85 13.57 -18.60
C ALA A 91 8.12 13.96 -20.05
N VAL A 92 7.28 14.84 -20.60
CA VAL A 92 7.42 15.37 -21.95
C VAL A 92 7.28 16.88 -21.93
N ARG A 93 8.18 17.57 -22.62
CA ARG A 93 8.08 18.99 -22.91
C ARG A 93 8.52 19.23 -24.35
N ASP A 94 7.63 19.81 -25.15
CA ASP A 94 7.83 19.98 -26.58
C ASP A 94 8.22 18.65 -27.25
N SER A 95 9.43 18.54 -27.78
CA SER A 95 9.96 17.32 -28.42
C SER A 95 10.89 16.50 -27.51
N VAL A 96 11.11 16.92 -26.26
CA VAL A 96 12.02 16.25 -25.31
C VAL A 96 11.21 15.37 -24.37
N ARG A 97 11.71 14.15 -24.13
CA ARG A 97 11.09 13.18 -23.23
C ARG A 97 12.10 12.54 -22.28
N ALA A 98 11.67 12.25 -21.07
CA ALA A 98 12.39 11.44 -20.09
C ALA A 98 11.44 10.45 -19.43
N GLY A 99 11.97 9.34 -18.91
CA GLY A 99 11.18 8.35 -18.21
C GLY A 99 11.95 7.77 -17.03
N THR A 100 11.22 7.44 -15.97
CA THR A 100 11.75 6.71 -14.80
C THR A 100 10.69 5.73 -14.29
N VAL A 101 11.09 4.87 -13.37
CA VAL A 101 10.22 3.91 -12.70
C VAL A 101 10.38 4.10 -11.20
N VAL A 102 9.26 4.00 -10.48
CA VAL A 102 9.20 4.12 -9.03
C VAL A 102 8.67 2.82 -8.47
N ASP A 103 9.43 2.19 -7.58
CA ASP A 103 9.08 0.93 -6.98
C ASP A 103 8.16 1.18 -5.77
N GLN A 104 7.05 0.45 -5.70
CA GLN A 104 6.08 0.52 -4.61
C GLN A 104 5.59 -0.88 -4.26
N TYR A 105 4.89 -1.00 -3.13
CA TYR A 105 4.46 -2.30 -2.62
C TYR A 105 3.03 -2.27 -2.09
N ILE A 106 2.28 -3.33 -2.38
CA ILE A 106 0.99 -3.58 -1.75
C ILE A 106 1.19 -4.61 -0.65
N SER A 107 1.02 -4.20 0.60
CA SER A 107 1.02 -5.13 1.72
C SER A 107 -0.29 -5.90 1.76
N GLU A 108 -0.28 -7.06 2.41
CA GLU A 108 -1.52 -7.74 2.73
C GLU A 108 -2.48 -6.80 3.46
N GLY A 109 -3.73 -6.77 3.01
CA GLY A 109 -4.76 -5.95 3.62
C GLY A 109 -5.21 -6.60 4.92
N ALA A 110 -5.62 -5.78 5.89
CA ALA A 110 -6.42 -6.28 6.99
C ALA A 110 -7.66 -6.94 6.36
N VAL A 111 -7.84 -8.24 6.57
CA VAL A 111 -9.04 -8.96 6.13
C VAL A 111 -10.26 -8.18 6.63
N ALA A 112 -10.96 -7.51 5.71
CA ALA A 112 -12.29 -6.97 5.97
C ALA A 112 -13.26 -8.17 6.08
N GLY A 113 -13.09 -8.91 7.17
CA GLY A 113 -13.65 -10.23 7.44
C GLY A 113 -13.98 -10.40 8.91
N ALA A 114 -14.23 -9.32 9.64
CA ALA A 114 -15.17 -9.35 10.75
C ALA A 114 -16.40 -8.57 10.28
N ARG A 115 -17.39 -9.31 9.78
CA ARG A 115 -18.76 -8.79 9.66
C ARG A 115 -19.08 -8.14 11.00
N ALA A 116 -19.38 -6.84 11.01
CA ALA A 116 -20.08 -6.19 12.11
C ALA A 116 -21.52 -6.76 12.15
N GLY A 117 -21.64 -8.01 12.59
CA GLY A 117 -22.88 -8.63 13.01
C GLY A 117 -23.13 -8.23 14.46
N LYS A 118 -24.12 -7.35 14.66
CA LYS A 118 -24.86 -7.03 15.89
C LYS A 118 -24.17 -7.39 17.22
N SER A 119 -23.73 -6.36 17.95
CA SER A 119 -23.93 -6.32 19.39
C SER A 119 -25.01 -5.28 19.69
N LEU A 120 -26.27 -5.70 19.60
CA LEU A 120 -27.38 -5.02 20.26
C LEU A 120 -27.27 -5.36 21.75
N ILE A 121 -26.35 -4.71 22.45
CA ILE A 121 -26.38 -4.67 23.91
C ILE A 121 -26.56 -3.21 24.26
N ALA A 122 -27.76 -2.92 24.76
CA ALA A 122 -28.17 -1.64 25.29
C ALA A 122 -27.12 -1.10 26.27
N GLY A 123 -26.49 0.00 25.89
CA GLY A 123 -25.64 0.82 26.75
C GLY A 123 -26.11 2.26 26.63
N LYS A 124 -26.88 2.70 27.62
CA LYS A 124 -27.35 4.07 27.81
C LYS A 124 -26.18 5.06 27.90
N ASN A 125 -26.43 6.27 27.40
CA ASN A 125 -25.80 7.56 27.70
C ASN A 125 -24.47 7.92 27.01
N GLY A 126 -24.47 9.08 26.33
CA GLY A 126 -23.24 9.74 25.90
C GLY A 126 -23.42 10.99 25.04
N SER A 127 -24.32 11.89 25.44
CA SER A 127 -24.34 13.27 24.91
C SER A 127 -23.16 14.05 25.46
N SER A 128 -22.62 14.92 24.60
CA SER A 128 -21.89 16.14 24.93
C SER A 128 -20.40 16.03 25.22
N SER A 129 -19.65 16.62 24.29
CA SER A 129 -18.50 17.47 24.52
C SER A 129 -18.26 17.90 25.99
N LYS A 130 -17.05 17.64 26.50
CA LYS A 130 -16.13 18.64 27.08
C LYS A 130 -15.07 17.96 27.94
N LYS A 131 -13.81 18.26 27.60
CA LYS A 131 -12.70 18.64 28.48
C LYS A 131 -12.73 18.02 29.88
N TRP A 132 -11.82 17.10 30.16
CA TRP A 132 -11.29 17.01 31.52
C TRP A 132 -9.84 16.52 31.49
N ILE A 133 -9.00 17.51 31.71
CA ILE A 133 -7.60 17.42 32.12
C ILE A 133 -7.59 17.18 33.63
N LEU A 134 -6.59 16.41 34.07
CA LEU A 134 -5.93 16.43 35.38
C LEU A 134 -6.47 15.58 36.56
N TRP A 135 -5.76 14.46 36.77
CA TRP A 135 -5.06 13.93 37.96
C TRP A 135 -5.62 13.96 39.40
N LEU A 136 -5.06 12.99 40.16
CA LEU A 136 -4.98 12.76 41.61
C LEU A 136 -6.19 12.04 42.24
N ALA A 137 -6.05 11.11 43.19
CA ALA A 137 -4.95 10.35 43.76
C ALA A 137 -5.55 9.43 44.84
N ILE A 138 -4.94 8.26 45.03
CA ILE A 138 -4.67 7.58 46.31
C ILE A 138 -5.83 7.33 47.31
N GLY A 139 -6.01 6.04 47.61
CA GLY A 139 -6.54 5.52 48.88
C GLY A 139 -7.67 4.49 48.65
N ALA A 140 -7.78 3.35 49.32
CA ALA A 140 -6.97 2.67 50.33
C ALA A 140 -7.56 1.25 50.51
N GLY A 141 -6.71 0.22 50.68
CA GLY A 141 -7.04 -1.07 51.33
C GLY A 141 -7.91 -2.07 50.54
N ALA A 142 -8.00 -3.35 50.87
CA ALA A 142 -7.19 -4.29 51.66
C ALA A 142 -7.75 -5.71 51.35
N ALA A 143 -6.89 -6.73 51.37
CA ALA A 143 -7.13 -8.14 51.69
C ALA A 143 -8.37 -8.90 51.12
N ALA A 144 -8.13 -10.01 50.42
CA ALA A 144 -8.37 -11.37 50.95
C ALA A 144 -8.33 -12.44 49.84
N ALA A 145 -7.71 -13.56 50.19
CA ALA A 145 -7.61 -14.80 49.43
C ALA A 145 -8.98 -15.45 49.15
N GLY A 146 -9.07 -16.26 48.10
CA GLY A 146 -10.21 -17.12 47.84
C GLY A 146 -9.99 -18.07 46.68
N VAL A 147 -9.36 -19.21 46.96
CA VAL A 147 -9.27 -20.36 46.05
C VAL A 147 -10.64 -21.05 46.04
N LEU A 148 -11.23 -21.24 44.86
CA LEU A 148 -12.18 -22.33 44.61
C LEU A 148 -11.89 -22.96 43.25
N ALA A 149 -11.16 -24.07 43.31
CA ALA A 149 -11.15 -25.09 42.27
C ALA A 149 -12.55 -25.69 42.16
N GLY A 150 -13.14 -25.61 40.97
CA GLY A 150 -14.43 -26.21 40.62
C GLY A 150 -14.29 -26.88 39.25
N SER A 151 -14.21 -28.20 39.31
CA SER A 151 -14.00 -29.12 38.19
C SER A 151 -15.26 -29.35 37.34
N MET A 152 -15.00 -29.71 36.08
CA MET A 152 -15.82 -30.54 35.16
C MET A 152 -16.94 -29.86 34.35
N GLY A 153 -16.74 -29.94 33.04
CA GLY A 153 -17.65 -29.59 31.95
C GLY A 153 -16.81 -29.28 30.72
N GLY A 154 -16.14 -30.26 30.11
CA GLY A 154 -16.80 -31.24 29.25
C GLY A 154 -16.83 -30.66 27.82
N GLY A 155 -15.81 -30.95 27.02
CA GLY A 155 -15.70 -30.41 25.67
C GLY A 155 -14.31 -30.61 25.06
N SER A 156 -13.86 -31.86 25.00
CA SER A 156 -12.76 -32.27 24.13
C SER A 156 -13.21 -32.16 22.67
N SER A 157 -12.77 -31.11 21.97
CA SER A 157 -12.81 -31.04 20.51
C SER A 157 -11.38 -30.91 20.00
N SER A 158 -10.98 -31.99 19.32
CA SER A 158 -9.70 -32.26 18.71
C SER A 158 -9.19 -31.11 17.86
N ALA A 159 -7.94 -30.71 18.06
CA ALA A 159 -7.21 -29.91 17.10
C ALA A 159 -7.09 -30.69 15.78
N PRO A 160 -7.44 -30.11 14.61
CA PRO A 160 -7.12 -30.76 13.35
C PRO A 160 -5.60 -30.69 13.14
N THR A 161 -4.98 -31.85 13.04
CA THR A 161 -3.66 -32.07 12.44
C THR A 161 -3.63 -31.37 11.08
N ALA A 162 -2.81 -30.32 10.96
CA ALA A 162 -2.56 -29.67 9.69
C ALA A 162 -1.91 -30.69 8.73
N ALA A 163 -2.60 -31.01 7.64
CA ALA A 163 -2.01 -31.76 6.54
C ALA A 163 -0.83 -30.96 5.95
N PRO A 164 0.28 -31.61 5.56
CA PRO A 164 1.41 -30.92 4.95
C PRO A 164 0.98 -30.29 3.62
N VAL A 165 1.18 -28.98 3.50
CA VAL A 165 0.99 -28.26 2.23
C VAL A 165 2.03 -28.75 1.20
N PRO A 166 1.65 -29.07 -0.04
CA PRO A 166 2.61 -29.44 -1.06
C PRO A 166 3.48 -28.22 -1.41
N VAL A 167 4.78 -28.34 -1.19
CA VAL A 167 5.77 -27.34 -1.60
C VAL A 167 5.88 -27.38 -3.12
N ALA A 168 5.51 -26.27 -3.79
CA ALA A 168 5.71 -26.14 -5.23
C ALA A 168 7.22 -26.12 -5.55
N PRO A 169 7.69 -26.87 -6.57
CA PRO A 169 9.10 -26.83 -6.96
C PRO A 169 9.48 -25.47 -7.56
N PRO A 170 10.74 -25.02 -7.40
CA PRO A 170 11.21 -23.77 -7.98
C PRO A 170 11.21 -23.82 -9.53
N PRO A 171 11.01 -22.68 -10.21
CA PRO A 171 11.06 -22.63 -11.66
C PRO A 171 12.48 -22.96 -12.16
N THR A 172 12.59 -23.97 -13.02
CA THR A 172 13.84 -24.32 -13.70
C THR A 172 13.89 -23.62 -15.06
N ILE A 173 14.88 -22.76 -15.26
CA ILE A 173 15.15 -22.14 -16.56
C ILE A 173 15.93 -23.15 -17.40
N GLY A 174 15.30 -23.63 -18.47
CA GLY A 174 15.93 -24.52 -19.45
C GLY A 174 17.05 -23.81 -20.24
N VAL A 175 18.07 -24.56 -20.63
CA VAL A 175 19.19 -24.05 -21.42
C VAL A 175 18.67 -23.55 -22.77
N PRO A 176 19.01 -22.33 -23.23
CA PRO A 176 18.56 -21.85 -24.52
C PRO A 176 19.29 -22.60 -25.65
N THR A 177 18.54 -23.23 -26.54
CA THR A 177 19.09 -23.87 -27.75
C THR A 177 19.13 -22.84 -28.87
N ILE A 178 20.33 -22.44 -29.31
CA ILE A 178 20.52 -21.59 -30.49
C ILE A 178 20.67 -22.52 -31.71
N THR A 179 19.69 -22.50 -32.61
CA THR A 179 19.78 -23.13 -33.93
C THR A 179 20.25 -22.09 -34.95
N VAL A 180 21.49 -22.21 -35.42
CA VAL A 180 22.01 -21.40 -36.54
C VAL A 180 21.77 -22.17 -37.85
N GLY A 181 20.95 -21.60 -38.74
CA GLY A 181 20.76 -22.12 -40.09
C GLY A 181 22.00 -21.88 -40.95
N GLY A 182 22.45 -22.91 -41.67
CA GLY A 182 23.64 -22.83 -42.52
C GLY A 182 23.47 -21.86 -43.71
N PRO A 183 24.58 -21.32 -44.24
CA PRO A 183 24.56 -20.39 -45.37
C PRO A 183 24.11 -21.11 -46.65
N ARG A 184 23.36 -20.38 -47.49
CA ARG A 184 22.99 -20.78 -48.85
C ARG A 184 23.95 -20.16 -49.84
#